data_AF-A0A7J7HZF1-F1
#
_entry.id   AF-A0A7J7HZF1-F1
#
_cell.length_a   1.000
_cell.length_b   1.000
_cell.length_c   1.000
_cell.angle_alpha   90.00
_cell.angle_beta   90.00
_cell.angle_gamma   90.00
#
_symmetry.space_group_name_H-M   'P 1'
#
loop_
_entity.id
_entity.type
_entity.pdbx_description
1 polymer ?
#
loop_
_entity_poly.entity_id
_entity_poly.type
_entity_poly.pdbx_seq_one_letter_code
_entity_poly.pdbx_strand_id
1 'polypeptide(L)'
;MRLLQLAFIVSLTSGFAAILIYITGVSKLYGTRQLSDEDIEALQSLQGSFQKCVSSNGLGIQAVSGTDFCEITLQFPSDTDSKWRDPKTGEPEGLSFSFNLCEAVATWEQVRNSTTILTKEFIDALPNGWEDYAWQRINKGILLNRCENKTLCMEKLSLVLPEIPPYFPRQFGQCAVVGNSGDLLKTRENGAPIQNYTDYVGKKSTFRLLNRGSAKALDKVAELYDTGKEVLIIKTTIHDIMNKMILEIPIRNPVYLMLGASFGSAAKGTGLKALEFALSICDTVDMYGFTVDPGYKNGRGISRSLEKVILHCRLVKIHSPMRSDPNRVVKWVPDRGTIAAARIASEKLLRRVGAGSGDILGACSIIKKQVKGKRTGVSGLRKAVMEHQKYVKRTTMYPLEHNPGHGLLCTVPNS
;
A
#
# COMPACT_ATOMS: atom_id res chain seq x y z
N MET A 1 1.34 59.28 30.63
CA MET A 1 2.44 58.29 30.82
C MET A 1 1.99 56.98 31.46
N ARG A 2 1.26 56.97 32.59
CA ARG A 2 0.84 55.72 33.28
C ARG A 2 0.00 54.75 32.44
N LEU A 3 -0.92 55.25 31.60
CA LEU A 3 -1.73 54.44 30.68
C LEU A 3 -0.88 53.74 29.61
N LEU A 4 0.15 54.41 29.09
CA LEU A 4 1.09 53.85 28.12
C LEU A 4 1.94 52.74 28.75
N GLN A 5 2.36 52.93 30.01
CA GLN A 5 3.12 51.94 30.77
C GLN A 5 2.27 50.69 31.05
N LEU A 6 0.99 50.86 31.41
CA LEU A 6 0.06 49.74 31.59
C LEU A 6 -0.19 48.97 30.29
N ALA A 7 -0.43 49.67 29.18
CA ALA A 7 -0.61 49.04 27.87
C ALA A 7 0.65 48.26 27.42
N PHE A 8 1.84 48.82 27.67
CA PHE A 8 3.10 48.17 27.38
C PHE A 8 3.30 46.89 28.22
N ILE A 9 3.00 46.93 29.51
CA ILE A 9 3.09 45.76 30.40
C ILE A 9 2.12 44.65 29.96
N VAL A 10 0.89 45.00 29.59
CA VAL A 10 -0.11 44.03 29.08
C VAL A 10 0.35 43.42 27.74
N SER A 11 0.90 44.23 26.83
CA SER A 11 1.46 43.73 25.58
C SER A 11 2.66 42.80 25.81
N LEU A 12 3.54 43.16 26.75
CA LEU A 12 4.73 42.36 27.04
C LEU A 12 4.34 41.01 27.66
N THR A 13 3.45 41.03 28.66
CA THR A 13 2.98 39.82 29.36
C THR A 13 2.19 38.89 28.44
N SER A 14 1.35 39.43 27.56
CA SER A 14 0.65 38.61 26.55
C SER A 14 1.60 38.03 25.50
N GLY A 15 2.62 38.79 25.07
CA GLY A 15 3.68 38.29 24.19
C GLY A 15 4.50 37.17 24.83
N PHE A 16 4.93 37.34 26.07
CA PHE A 16 5.64 36.29 26.82
C PHE A 16 4.77 35.04 27.06
N ALA A 17 3.49 35.22 27.37
CA ALA A 17 2.55 34.10 27.52
C ALA A 17 2.37 33.34 26.19
N ALA A 18 2.22 34.05 25.06
CA ALA A 18 2.12 33.42 23.74
C ALA A 18 3.40 32.64 23.37
N ILE A 19 4.58 33.20 23.67
CA ILE A 19 5.86 32.52 23.45
C ILE A 19 5.99 31.28 24.35
N LEU A 20 5.61 31.38 25.62
CA LEU A 20 5.62 30.23 26.54
C LEU A 20 4.64 29.14 26.11
N ILE A 21 3.45 29.49 25.64
CA ILE A 21 2.48 28.53 25.08
C ILE A 21 3.04 27.88 23.81
N TYR A 22 3.70 28.65 22.94
CA TYR A 22 4.36 28.12 21.76
C TYR A 22 5.50 27.17 22.13
N ILE A 23 6.41 27.56 23.03
CA ILE A 23 7.54 26.75 23.46
C ILE A 23 7.05 25.48 24.16
N THR A 24 6.14 25.59 25.13
CA THR A 24 5.62 24.42 25.85
C THR A 24 4.78 23.51 24.94
N GLY A 25 3.99 24.07 24.03
CA GLY A 25 3.25 23.33 23.01
C GLY A 25 4.18 22.58 22.05
N VAL A 26 5.25 23.24 21.59
CA VAL A 26 6.28 22.64 20.74
C VAL A 26 7.09 21.58 21.50
N SER A 27 7.51 21.83 22.74
CA SER A 27 8.22 20.86 23.58
C SER A 27 7.40 19.60 23.87
N LYS A 28 6.08 19.72 24.09
CA LYS A 28 5.19 18.55 24.22
C LYS A 28 5.04 17.75 22.91
N LEU A 29 5.11 18.42 21.76
CA LEU A 29 5.19 17.79 20.43
C LEU A 29 6.52 17.06 20.18
N TYR A 30 7.61 17.46 20.84
CA TYR A 30 8.91 16.79 20.75
C TYR A 30 9.08 15.66 21.77
N GLY A 31 8.48 15.75 22.97
CA GLY A 31 8.59 14.72 24.01
C GLY A 31 8.00 13.36 23.64
N THR A 32 7.04 13.29 22.70
CA THR A 32 6.46 12.04 22.19
C THR A 32 7.27 11.39 21.05
N ARG A 33 8.37 12.02 20.61
CA ARG A 33 9.13 11.63 19.41
C ARG A 33 10.52 11.04 19.72
N GLN A 34 10.94 11.03 20.97
CA GLN A 34 12.22 10.43 21.37
C GLN A 34 12.04 8.90 21.47
N LEU A 35 13.02 8.15 20.96
CA LEU A 35 13.02 6.70 21.10
C LEU A 35 13.32 6.33 22.56
N SER A 36 12.48 5.48 23.12
CA SER A 36 12.72 4.79 24.40
C SER A 36 13.63 3.59 24.19
N ASP A 37 14.15 3.03 25.29
CA ASP A 37 14.96 1.80 25.24
C ASP A 37 14.14 0.64 24.64
N GLU A 38 12.84 0.56 24.98
CA GLU A 38 11.93 -0.43 24.38
C GLU A 38 11.73 -0.22 22.88
N ASP A 39 11.73 1.03 22.40
CA ASP A 39 11.67 1.30 20.96
C ASP A 39 12.94 0.81 20.25
N ILE A 40 14.11 1.02 20.85
CA ILE A 40 15.39 0.58 20.31
C ILE A 40 15.44 -0.96 20.26
N GLU A 41 15.05 -1.63 21.35
CA GLU A 41 14.96 -3.09 21.41
C GLU A 41 14.00 -3.64 20.35
N ALA A 42 12.86 -2.98 20.11
CA ALA A 42 11.91 -3.38 19.09
C ALA A 42 12.50 -3.27 17.67
N LEU A 43 13.25 -2.21 17.36
CA LEU A 43 13.92 -2.05 16.07
C LEU A 43 15.04 -3.08 15.88
N GLN A 44 15.85 -3.33 16.91
CA GLN A 44 16.89 -4.37 16.88
C GLN A 44 16.30 -5.77 16.71
N SER A 45 15.21 -6.07 17.42
CA SER A 45 14.49 -7.34 17.29
C SER A 45 13.94 -7.54 15.88
N LEU A 46 13.37 -6.48 15.27
CA LEU A 46 12.92 -6.50 13.89
C LEU A 46 14.09 -6.75 12.92
N GLN A 47 15.21 -6.03 13.10
CA GLN A 47 16.41 -6.17 12.27
C GLN A 47 16.97 -7.59 12.35
N GLY A 48 17.20 -8.10 13.56
CA GLY A 48 17.73 -9.45 13.78
C GLY A 48 16.80 -10.56 13.29
N SER A 49 15.49 -10.41 13.49
CA SER A 49 14.50 -11.36 12.95
C SER A 49 14.46 -11.33 11.42
N PHE A 50 14.53 -10.15 10.82
CA PHE A 50 14.63 -9.99 9.38
C PHE A 50 15.88 -10.69 8.83
N GLN A 51 17.05 -10.48 9.45
CA GLN A 51 18.29 -11.15 9.04
C GLN A 51 18.20 -12.67 9.12
N LYS A 52 17.69 -13.22 10.23
CA LYS A 52 17.47 -14.67 10.40
C LYS A 52 16.49 -15.24 9.38
N CYS A 53 15.45 -14.48 9.05
CA CYS A 53 14.51 -14.91 8.03
C CYS A 53 15.15 -14.89 6.63
N VAL A 54 15.90 -13.85 6.28
CA VAL A 54 16.59 -13.76 4.99
C VAL A 54 17.62 -14.87 4.86
N SER A 55 18.42 -15.15 5.89
CA SER A 55 19.38 -16.26 5.83
C SER A 55 18.72 -17.62 5.65
N SER A 56 17.55 -17.84 6.27
CA SER A 56 16.84 -19.13 6.21
C SER A 56 16.00 -19.29 4.94
N ASN A 57 15.50 -18.19 4.36
CA ASN A 57 14.48 -18.24 3.30
C ASN A 57 14.86 -17.47 2.03
N GLY A 58 15.95 -16.71 2.04
CA GLY A 58 16.37 -15.74 1.01
C GLY A 58 17.14 -16.35 -0.17
N LEU A 59 17.19 -17.68 -0.29
CA LEU A 59 17.82 -18.39 -1.42
C LEU A 59 19.30 -17.98 -1.63
N GLY A 60 20.06 -17.91 -0.53
CA GLY A 60 21.49 -17.55 -0.55
C GLY A 60 21.77 -16.05 -0.36
N ILE A 61 20.76 -15.19 -0.48
CA ILE A 61 20.90 -13.75 -0.16
C ILE A 61 21.14 -13.56 1.34
N GLN A 62 22.01 -12.63 1.68
CA GLN A 62 22.29 -12.21 3.05
C GLN A 62 21.76 -10.81 3.31
N ALA A 63 21.29 -10.56 4.54
CA ALA A 63 20.91 -9.24 5.01
C ALA A 63 21.96 -8.74 6.01
N VAL A 64 22.71 -7.72 5.61
CA VAL A 64 23.76 -7.10 6.43
C VAL A 64 23.22 -5.81 7.01
N SER A 65 23.37 -5.63 8.32
CA SER A 65 22.92 -4.41 8.99
C SER A 65 23.88 -3.26 8.66
N GLY A 66 23.30 -2.08 8.39
CA GLY A 66 24.03 -0.86 8.05
C GLY A 66 24.45 -0.06 9.28
N THR A 67 24.54 1.25 9.10
CA THR A 67 25.04 2.16 10.14
C THR A 67 24.02 2.48 11.24
N ASP A 68 22.72 2.29 10.95
CA ASP A 68 21.63 2.50 11.88
C ASP A 68 20.68 1.29 11.98
N PHE A 69 19.65 1.40 12.82
CA PHE A 69 18.66 0.34 13.07
C PHE A 69 17.74 0.02 11.89
N CYS A 70 17.70 0.90 10.88
CA CYS A 70 16.78 0.83 9.76
C CYS A 70 17.46 0.39 8.47
N GLU A 71 18.74 0.69 8.31
CA GLU A 71 19.51 0.38 7.13
C GLU A 71 19.85 -1.11 7.09
N ILE A 72 19.39 -1.79 6.04
CA ILE A 72 19.78 -3.15 5.70
C ILE A 72 20.29 -3.17 4.27
N THR A 73 21.45 -3.78 4.06
CA THR A 73 21.95 -4.08 2.73
C THR A 73 21.71 -5.55 2.44
N LEU A 74 20.94 -5.83 1.39
CA LEU A 74 20.77 -7.18 0.88
C LEU A 74 21.87 -7.48 -0.14
N GLN A 75 22.60 -8.57 0.08
CA GLN A 75 23.77 -8.96 -0.70
C GLN A 75 23.58 -10.34 -1.30
N PHE A 76 23.86 -10.47 -2.59
CA PHE A 76 24.00 -11.78 -3.22
C PHE A 76 25.32 -12.44 -2.80
N PRO A 77 25.41 -13.78 -2.89
CA PRO A 77 26.67 -14.50 -2.74
C PRO A 77 27.77 -13.88 -3.61
N SER A 78 29.01 -13.83 -3.10
CA SER A 78 30.14 -13.18 -3.76
C SER A 78 30.54 -13.83 -5.09
N ASP A 79 30.15 -15.09 -5.29
CA ASP A 79 30.33 -15.88 -6.52
C ASP A 79 29.16 -15.71 -7.52
N THR A 80 28.21 -14.80 -7.24
CA THR A 80 27.08 -14.53 -8.15
C THR A 80 27.54 -13.70 -9.36
N ASP A 81 27.40 -14.27 -10.55
CA ASP A 81 27.65 -13.53 -11.80
C ASP A 81 26.43 -12.73 -12.25
N SER A 82 26.60 -11.40 -12.37
CA SER A 82 25.58 -10.51 -12.93
C SER A 82 25.49 -10.68 -14.45
N LYS A 83 24.45 -11.41 -14.91
CA LYS A 83 24.21 -11.68 -16.33
C LYS A 83 23.52 -10.55 -17.09
N TRP A 84 22.97 -9.58 -16.37
CA TRP A 84 22.27 -8.44 -16.96
C TRP A 84 23.15 -7.20 -16.94
N ARG A 85 23.15 -6.45 -18.06
CA ARG A 85 23.84 -5.16 -18.18
C ARG A 85 22.83 -4.09 -18.56
N ASP A 86 22.99 -2.90 -17.99
CA ASP A 86 22.15 -1.76 -18.33
C ASP A 86 22.37 -1.40 -19.81
N PRO A 87 21.32 -1.37 -20.65
CA PRO A 87 21.47 -1.08 -22.07
C PRO A 87 21.98 0.34 -22.38
N LYS A 88 21.83 1.29 -21.44
CA LYS A 88 22.26 2.67 -21.60
C LYS A 88 23.69 2.88 -21.13
N THR A 89 24.09 2.24 -20.03
CA THR A 89 25.42 2.46 -19.42
C THR A 89 26.41 1.32 -19.67
N GLY A 90 25.95 0.12 -20.03
CA GLY A 90 26.78 -1.09 -20.18
C GLY A 90 27.19 -1.74 -18.85
N GLU A 91 26.90 -1.08 -17.73
CA GLU A 91 27.26 -1.53 -16.39
C GLU A 91 26.46 -2.79 -15.99
N PRO A 92 27.10 -3.77 -15.33
CA PRO A 92 26.38 -4.94 -14.81
C PRO A 92 25.37 -4.53 -13.73
N GLU A 93 24.27 -5.27 -13.61
CA GLU A 93 23.32 -5.08 -12.50
C GLU A 93 24.07 -5.23 -11.17
N GLY A 94 23.88 -4.28 -10.26
CA GLY A 94 24.45 -4.36 -8.91
C GLY A 94 23.99 -5.63 -8.18
N LEU A 95 24.85 -6.15 -7.30
CA LEU A 95 24.61 -7.34 -6.49
C LEU A 95 24.38 -7.03 -5.01
N SER A 96 24.22 -5.74 -4.68
CA SER A 96 24.05 -5.24 -3.34
C SER A 96 23.06 -4.08 -3.35
N PHE A 97 22.08 -4.11 -2.45
CA PHE A 97 20.95 -3.17 -2.47
C PHE A 97 20.62 -2.75 -1.04
N SER A 98 20.77 -1.45 -0.77
CA SER A 98 20.35 -0.86 0.50
C SER A 98 18.83 -0.68 0.53
N PHE A 99 18.26 -0.91 1.70
CA PHE A 99 16.84 -0.90 1.97
C PHE A 99 16.58 -0.39 3.38
N ASN A 100 15.58 0.49 3.53
CA ASN A 100 15.16 1.00 4.83
C ASN A 100 14.02 0.14 5.41
N LEU A 101 14.38 -0.67 6.41
CA LEU A 101 13.49 -1.60 7.10
C LEU A 101 12.38 -0.87 7.86
N CYS A 102 12.70 0.27 8.50
CA CYS A 102 11.74 1.06 9.26
C CYS A 102 10.66 1.69 8.36
N GLU A 103 11.09 2.32 7.26
CA GLU A 103 10.21 2.92 6.25
C GLU A 103 9.24 1.86 5.70
N ALA A 104 9.77 0.67 5.41
CA ALA A 104 8.94 -0.39 4.92
C ALA A 104 7.94 -0.91 5.95
N VAL A 105 8.31 -1.10 7.23
CA VAL A 105 7.33 -1.63 8.22
C VAL A 105 6.23 -0.61 8.47
N ALA A 106 6.60 0.66 8.59
CA ALA A 106 5.65 1.74 8.83
C ALA A 106 4.70 1.92 7.63
N THR A 107 5.20 1.95 6.40
CA THR A 107 4.35 2.08 5.20
C THR A 107 3.48 0.85 4.98
N TRP A 108 3.98 -0.35 5.26
CA TRP A 108 3.18 -1.56 5.08
C TRP A 108 2.04 -1.66 6.08
N GLU A 109 2.31 -1.46 7.37
CA GLU A 109 1.24 -1.50 8.37
C GLU A 109 0.23 -0.37 8.16
N GLN A 110 0.65 0.79 7.63
CA GLN A 110 -0.27 1.81 7.16
C GLN A 110 -1.23 1.30 6.06
N VAL A 111 -0.70 0.65 5.02
CA VAL A 111 -1.53 0.06 3.95
C VAL A 111 -2.45 -1.02 4.49
N ARG A 112 -1.97 -1.88 5.39
CA ARG A 112 -2.77 -2.97 6.01
C ARG A 112 -3.91 -2.49 6.90
N ASN A 113 -3.87 -1.24 7.33
CA ASN A 113 -4.87 -0.63 8.19
C ASN A 113 -5.70 0.44 7.45
N SER A 114 -5.58 0.55 6.14
CA SER A 114 -6.29 1.53 5.32
C SER A 114 -6.96 0.90 4.10
N THR A 115 -7.90 1.62 3.49
CA THR A 115 -8.50 1.23 2.20
C THR A 115 -7.67 1.74 1.04
N THR A 116 -7.65 0.96 -0.05
CA THR A 116 -6.87 1.24 -1.26
C THR A 116 -7.75 1.46 -2.50
N ILE A 117 -9.08 1.42 -2.34
CA ILE A 117 -10.05 1.80 -3.37
C ILE A 117 -10.37 3.29 -3.22
N LEU A 118 -10.30 4.02 -4.34
CA LEU A 118 -10.73 5.40 -4.40
C LEU A 118 -12.25 5.46 -4.25
N THR A 119 -12.73 6.37 -3.41
CA THR A 119 -14.17 6.52 -3.11
C THR A 119 -14.58 7.98 -3.23
N LYS A 120 -15.88 8.23 -3.41
CA LYS A 120 -16.41 9.59 -3.39
C LYS A 120 -16.26 10.23 -2.02
N GLU A 121 -16.49 9.45 -0.95
CA GLU A 121 -16.21 9.87 0.44
C GLU A 121 -14.79 10.44 0.61
N PHE A 122 -13.77 9.82 0.02
CA PHE A 122 -12.40 10.33 0.08
C PHE A 122 -12.23 11.69 -0.62
N ILE A 123 -12.74 11.82 -1.84
CA ILE A 123 -12.61 13.07 -2.63
C ILE A 123 -13.38 14.20 -1.94
N ASP A 124 -14.59 13.93 -1.44
CA ASP A 124 -15.40 14.91 -0.72
C ASP A 124 -14.78 15.31 0.63
N ALA A 125 -13.99 14.43 1.25
CA ALA A 125 -13.32 14.69 2.52
C ALA A 125 -12.01 15.49 2.38
N LEU A 126 -11.35 15.43 1.21
CA LEU A 126 -10.14 16.20 0.94
C LEU A 126 -10.44 17.71 0.85
N PRO A 127 -9.55 18.58 1.35
CA PRO A 127 -9.58 20.01 1.02
C PRO A 127 -9.49 20.17 -0.50
N ASN A 128 -10.49 20.83 -1.10
CA ASN A 128 -10.59 21.02 -2.54
C ASN A 128 -10.41 19.73 -3.37
N GLY A 129 -10.82 18.56 -2.85
CA GLY A 129 -10.51 17.27 -3.49
C GLY A 129 -11.00 17.14 -4.94
N TRP A 130 -12.10 17.80 -5.30
CA TRP A 130 -12.57 17.85 -6.69
C TRP A 130 -11.63 18.66 -7.58
N GLU A 131 -11.14 19.79 -7.09
CA GLU A 131 -10.29 20.70 -7.85
C GLU A 131 -8.84 20.22 -7.93
N ASP A 132 -8.32 19.69 -6.82
CA ASP A 132 -6.89 19.37 -6.72
C ASP A 132 -6.60 17.90 -7.05
N TYR A 133 -7.55 16.99 -6.85
CA TYR A 133 -7.32 15.55 -6.93
C TYR A 133 -8.13 14.85 -8.02
N ALA A 134 -9.43 15.13 -8.16
CA ALA A 134 -10.32 14.33 -9.02
C ALA A 134 -9.88 14.30 -10.50
N TRP A 135 -9.47 15.44 -11.07
CA TRP A 135 -9.02 15.50 -12.47
C TRP A 135 -7.76 14.65 -12.71
N GLN A 136 -6.90 14.46 -11.71
CA GLN A 136 -5.71 13.61 -11.83
C GLN A 136 -6.07 12.13 -12.04
N ARG A 137 -7.28 11.75 -11.64
CA ARG A 137 -7.83 10.39 -11.77
C ARG A 137 -8.54 10.18 -13.11
N ILE A 138 -8.63 11.21 -13.93
CA ILE A 138 -9.21 11.17 -15.28
C ILE A 138 -8.07 11.28 -16.30
N ASN A 139 -8.09 10.40 -17.30
CA ASN A 139 -7.13 10.47 -18.39
C ASN A 139 -7.26 11.79 -19.16
N LYS A 140 -6.13 12.49 -19.36
CA LYS A 140 -6.11 13.86 -19.91
C LYS A 140 -6.96 14.86 -19.09
N GLY A 141 -7.18 14.59 -17.80
CA GLY A 141 -7.99 15.45 -16.93
C GLY A 141 -7.47 16.87 -16.76
N ILE A 142 -6.20 17.14 -17.09
CA ILE A 142 -5.66 18.50 -17.16
C ILE A 142 -6.46 19.40 -18.12
N LEU A 143 -7.09 18.83 -19.15
CA LEU A 143 -7.95 19.53 -20.10
C LEU A 143 -9.34 19.90 -19.52
N LEU A 144 -9.67 19.41 -18.32
CA LEU A 144 -10.94 19.69 -17.63
C LEU A 144 -10.82 20.89 -16.67
N ASN A 145 -9.80 21.74 -16.87
CA ASN A 145 -9.50 22.91 -16.06
C ASN A 145 -9.65 22.66 -14.56
N ARG A 146 -8.91 21.66 -14.04
CA ARG A 146 -8.97 21.26 -12.61
C ARG A 146 -10.38 20.98 -12.10
N CYS A 147 -11.25 20.39 -12.93
CA CYS A 147 -12.64 20.13 -12.55
C CYS A 147 -13.41 21.37 -12.08
N GLU A 148 -13.12 22.57 -12.63
CA GLU A 148 -13.91 23.79 -12.38
C GLU A 148 -15.41 23.51 -12.58
N ASN A 149 -15.75 22.78 -13.65
CA ASN A 149 -17.06 22.14 -13.78
C ASN A 149 -17.07 20.79 -13.04
N LYS A 150 -17.43 20.81 -11.76
CA LYS A 150 -17.52 19.60 -10.91
C LYS A 150 -18.44 18.53 -11.51
N THR A 151 -19.55 18.92 -12.13
CA THR A 151 -20.53 17.99 -12.73
C THR A 151 -19.89 17.13 -13.80
N LEU A 152 -19.07 17.72 -14.68
CA LEU A 152 -18.38 16.99 -15.74
C LEU A 152 -17.40 15.93 -15.20
N CYS A 153 -16.68 16.25 -14.12
CA CYS A 153 -15.78 15.29 -13.48
C CYS A 153 -16.55 14.20 -12.72
N MET A 154 -17.66 14.55 -12.06
CA MET A 154 -18.57 13.62 -11.41
C MET A 154 -19.15 12.61 -12.42
N GLU A 155 -19.62 13.07 -13.58
CA GLU A 155 -20.12 12.18 -14.65
C GLU A 155 -19.05 11.18 -15.10
N LYS A 156 -17.79 11.63 -15.22
CA LYS A 156 -16.69 10.76 -15.64
C LYS A 156 -16.26 9.74 -14.59
N LEU A 157 -16.37 10.07 -13.30
CA LEU A 157 -15.85 9.24 -12.21
C LEU A 157 -16.94 8.37 -11.55
N SER A 158 -18.19 8.82 -11.50
CA SER A 158 -19.28 8.19 -10.74
C SER A 158 -19.51 6.72 -11.10
N LEU A 159 -19.23 6.30 -12.34
CA LEU A 159 -19.36 4.91 -12.78
C LEU A 159 -18.37 3.94 -12.11
N VAL A 160 -17.22 4.46 -11.64
CA VAL A 160 -16.14 3.64 -11.04
C VAL A 160 -15.77 4.07 -9.62
N LEU A 161 -16.53 5.03 -9.06
CA LEU A 161 -16.26 5.67 -7.80
C LEU A 161 -17.37 5.33 -6.79
N PRO A 162 -17.19 4.28 -5.97
CA PRO A 162 -18.18 3.93 -4.97
C PRO A 162 -18.28 5.03 -3.90
N GLU A 163 -19.46 5.18 -3.31
CA GLU A 163 -19.72 6.20 -2.28
C GLU A 163 -18.83 6.00 -1.06
N ILE A 164 -18.73 4.76 -0.58
CA ILE A 164 -17.88 4.32 0.55
C ILE A 164 -17.04 3.12 0.11
N PRO A 165 -16.00 2.73 0.87
CA PRO A 165 -15.18 1.59 0.48
C PRO A 165 -16.00 0.30 0.39
N PRO A 166 -15.93 -0.43 -0.73
CA PRO A 166 -16.59 -1.73 -0.86
C PRO A 166 -15.89 -2.83 -0.05
N TYR A 167 -14.63 -2.60 0.32
CA TYR A 167 -13.80 -3.51 1.10
C TYR A 167 -13.15 -2.81 2.28
N PHE A 168 -13.01 -3.53 3.38
CA PHE A 168 -12.41 -3.02 4.62
C PHE A 168 -11.08 -3.73 4.92
N PRO A 169 -10.20 -3.09 5.71
CA PRO A 169 -8.95 -3.73 6.11
C PRO A 169 -9.17 -5.11 6.73
N ARG A 170 -8.39 -6.10 6.28
CA ARG A 170 -8.42 -7.49 6.78
C ARG A 170 -9.81 -8.15 6.75
N GLN A 171 -10.62 -7.80 5.75
CA GLN A 171 -11.91 -8.43 5.48
C GLN A 171 -11.80 -9.93 5.17
N PHE A 172 -10.71 -10.34 4.52
CA PHE A 172 -10.44 -11.71 4.12
C PHE A 172 -9.30 -12.32 4.95
N GLY A 173 -9.35 -13.63 5.19
CA GLY A 173 -8.27 -14.33 5.88
C GLY A 173 -7.02 -14.43 5.00
N GLN A 174 -7.09 -15.23 3.94
CA GLN A 174 -5.96 -15.51 3.07
C GLN A 174 -6.29 -15.13 1.63
N CYS A 175 -5.33 -14.51 0.95
CA CYS A 175 -5.45 -14.11 -0.45
C CYS A 175 -4.26 -14.58 -1.26
N ALA A 176 -4.53 -14.95 -2.52
CA ALA A 176 -3.49 -15.22 -3.50
C ALA A 176 -3.40 -14.06 -4.49
N VAL A 177 -2.20 -13.54 -4.71
CA VAL A 177 -1.89 -12.60 -5.79
C VAL A 177 -1.14 -13.37 -6.84
N VAL A 178 -1.76 -13.53 -8.01
CA VAL A 178 -1.21 -14.29 -9.14
C VAL A 178 -0.76 -13.31 -10.22
N GLY A 179 0.54 -13.29 -10.49
CA GLY A 179 1.17 -12.54 -11.56
C GLY A 179 1.22 -13.33 -12.87
N ASN A 180 1.74 -12.69 -13.92
CA ASN A 180 1.74 -13.24 -15.27
C ASN A 180 3.11 -13.79 -15.71
N SER A 181 4.01 -14.09 -14.77
CA SER A 181 5.32 -14.62 -15.14
C SER A 181 5.22 -16.05 -15.67
N GLY A 182 6.10 -16.37 -16.63
CA GLY A 182 6.22 -17.69 -17.24
C GLY A 182 6.78 -18.75 -16.28
N ASP A 183 7.33 -18.34 -15.12
CA ASP A 183 7.74 -19.24 -14.05
C ASP A 183 6.60 -20.16 -13.57
N LEU A 184 5.33 -19.74 -13.67
CA LEU A 184 4.17 -20.56 -13.34
C LEU A 184 4.07 -21.82 -14.21
N LEU A 185 4.70 -21.81 -15.38
CA LEU A 185 4.73 -22.94 -16.29
C LEU A 185 5.90 -23.84 -15.89
N LYS A 186 5.62 -25.09 -15.50
CA LYS A 186 6.71 -26.08 -15.34
C LYS A 186 7.40 -26.23 -16.69
N THR A 187 8.69 -25.88 -16.78
CA THR A 187 9.50 -26.11 -17.98
C THR A 187 9.59 -27.61 -18.24
N ARG A 188 8.78 -28.13 -19.17
CA ARG A 188 9.22 -29.25 -19.99
C ARG A 188 10.06 -28.66 -21.12
N GLU A 189 11.28 -29.16 -21.27
CA GLU A 189 12.03 -28.98 -22.52
C GLU A 189 11.11 -29.34 -23.68
N ASN A 190 11.03 -28.46 -24.67
CA ASN A 190 10.29 -28.62 -25.92
C ASN A 190 8.76 -28.51 -25.82
N GLY A 191 8.24 -27.28 -25.91
CA GLY A 191 6.85 -27.05 -26.30
C GLY A 191 6.22 -25.86 -25.59
N ALA A 192 5.91 -24.81 -26.34
CA ALA A 192 5.05 -23.72 -25.88
C ALA A 192 3.72 -24.30 -25.35
N PRO A 193 3.19 -23.87 -24.19
CA PRO A 193 1.96 -24.43 -23.67
C PRO A 193 0.77 -24.11 -24.59
N ILE A 194 0.04 -25.17 -24.94
CA ILE A 194 -1.18 -25.14 -25.74
C ILE A 194 -2.35 -24.83 -24.80
N GLN A 195 -2.91 -23.62 -24.92
CA GLN A 195 -4.26 -23.19 -24.51
C GLN A 195 -4.96 -23.95 -23.34
N ASN A 196 -4.38 -24.00 -22.14
CA ASN A 196 -5.11 -24.12 -20.86
C ASN A 196 -4.14 -23.91 -19.67
N TYR A 197 -4.23 -22.77 -18.97
CA TYR A 197 -3.34 -22.47 -17.84
C TYR A 197 -3.91 -22.86 -16.48
N THR A 198 -5.13 -23.39 -16.46
CA THR A 198 -5.90 -23.66 -15.25
C THR A 198 -5.13 -24.46 -14.20
N ASP A 199 -4.38 -25.48 -14.61
CA ASP A 199 -3.64 -26.35 -13.69
C ASP A 199 -2.46 -25.63 -13.03
N TYR A 200 -2.03 -24.50 -13.59
CA TYR A 200 -0.92 -23.68 -13.10
C TYR A 200 -1.38 -22.44 -12.33
N VAL A 201 -2.49 -21.81 -12.75
CA VAL A 201 -2.95 -20.51 -12.22
C VAL A 201 -4.27 -20.59 -11.45
N GLY A 202 -4.93 -21.76 -11.47
CA GLY A 202 -6.25 -21.98 -10.88
C GLY A 202 -7.40 -21.49 -11.74
N LYS A 203 -8.63 -21.88 -11.37
CA LYS A 203 -9.90 -21.45 -12.03
C LYS A 203 -10.55 -20.24 -11.35
N LYS A 204 -10.23 -19.99 -10.09
CA LYS A 204 -10.93 -19.00 -9.27
C LYS A 204 -10.26 -17.64 -9.41
N SER A 205 -11.07 -16.64 -9.72
CA SER A 205 -10.67 -15.25 -9.68
C SER A 205 -11.80 -14.43 -9.04
N THR A 206 -11.41 -13.46 -8.22
CA THR A 206 -12.34 -12.63 -7.42
C THR A 206 -12.09 -11.16 -7.69
N PHE A 207 -10.81 -10.79 -7.89
CA PHE A 207 -10.39 -9.43 -8.20
C PHE A 207 -9.43 -9.46 -9.38
N ARG A 208 -9.59 -8.51 -10.30
CA ARG A 208 -8.68 -8.34 -11.44
C ARG A 208 -8.19 -6.91 -11.50
N LEU A 209 -6.88 -6.72 -11.31
CA LEU A 209 -6.27 -5.41 -11.42
C LEU A 209 -5.82 -5.13 -12.85
N LEU A 210 -6.32 -4.04 -13.42
CA LEU A 210 -6.13 -3.65 -14.81
C LEU A 210 -5.20 -2.45 -14.91
N ASN A 211 -4.20 -2.56 -15.80
CA ASN A 211 -3.45 -1.40 -16.26
C ASN A 211 -4.28 -0.60 -17.28
N ARG A 212 -3.79 0.60 -17.63
CA ARG A 212 -4.46 1.49 -18.59
C ARG A 212 -4.71 0.85 -19.95
N GLY A 213 -3.80 -0.01 -20.43
CA GLY A 213 -3.94 -0.70 -21.71
C GLY A 213 -5.06 -1.75 -21.66
N SER A 214 -5.01 -2.65 -20.70
CA SER A 214 -6.03 -3.70 -20.50
C SER A 214 -7.42 -3.12 -20.24
N ALA A 215 -7.50 -2.03 -19.46
CA ALA A 215 -8.76 -1.37 -19.18
C ALA A 215 -9.42 -0.74 -20.42
N LYS A 216 -8.69 -0.51 -21.53
CA LYS A 216 -9.30 -0.03 -22.79
C LYS A 216 -10.04 -1.14 -23.56
N ALA A 217 -9.88 -2.40 -23.16
CA ALA A 217 -10.58 -3.56 -23.71
C ALA A 217 -11.40 -4.24 -22.59
N LEU A 218 -12.16 -3.42 -21.84
CA LEU A 218 -12.86 -3.84 -20.64
C LEU A 218 -13.95 -4.87 -20.93
N ASP A 219 -14.62 -4.71 -22.07
CA ASP A 219 -15.58 -5.65 -22.66
C ASP A 219 -15.01 -7.06 -22.76
N LYS A 220 -13.86 -7.20 -23.41
CA LYS A 220 -13.19 -8.49 -23.60
C LYS A 220 -12.77 -9.09 -22.28
N VAL A 221 -12.29 -8.25 -21.34
CA VAL A 221 -11.86 -8.70 -20.02
C VAL A 221 -13.05 -9.20 -19.18
N ALA A 222 -14.20 -8.53 -19.25
CA ALA A 222 -15.40 -8.89 -18.51
C ALA A 222 -16.01 -10.23 -18.98
N GLU A 223 -15.70 -10.65 -20.22
CA GLU A 223 -16.15 -11.91 -20.81
C GLU A 223 -15.26 -13.12 -20.48
N LEU A 224 -14.02 -12.91 -20.01
CA LEU A 224 -13.03 -14.00 -19.86
C LEU A 224 -13.41 -15.07 -18.83
N TYR A 225 -14.22 -14.72 -17.84
CA TYR A 225 -14.64 -15.59 -16.74
C TYR A 225 -16.10 -15.29 -16.41
N ASP A 226 -16.80 -16.26 -15.82
CA ASP A 226 -18.20 -16.17 -15.35
C ASP A 226 -18.66 -14.72 -15.11
N THR A 227 -19.40 -14.17 -16.07
CA THR A 227 -19.71 -12.74 -16.13
C THR A 227 -20.33 -12.26 -14.83
N GLY A 228 -19.80 -11.16 -14.28
CA GLY A 228 -20.26 -10.57 -13.02
C GLY A 228 -19.73 -11.20 -11.72
N LYS A 229 -18.91 -12.25 -11.77
CA LYS A 229 -18.30 -12.84 -10.54
C LYS A 229 -17.01 -12.17 -10.09
N GLU A 230 -16.28 -11.51 -11.00
CA GLU A 230 -15.04 -10.80 -10.70
C GLU A 230 -15.28 -9.30 -10.49
N VAL A 231 -14.53 -8.68 -9.58
CA VAL A 231 -14.43 -7.22 -9.47
C VAL A 231 -13.23 -6.71 -10.27
N LEU A 232 -13.48 -5.77 -11.17
CA LEU A 232 -12.48 -5.16 -12.04
C LEU A 232 -11.97 -3.89 -11.38
N ILE A 233 -10.67 -3.81 -11.15
CA ILE A 233 -10.06 -2.67 -10.47
C ILE A 233 -9.08 -2.01 -11.44
N ILE A 234 -9.29 -0.73 -11.75
CA ILE A 234 -8.41 0.05 -12.61
C ILE A 234 -7.32 0.67 -11.73
N LYS A 235 -6.05 0.50 -12.11
CA LYS A 235 -4.92 0.92 -11.28
C LYS A 235 -4.80 2.45 -11.13
N THR A 236 -5.04 3.21 -12.21
CA THR A 236 -4.61 4.63 -12.27
C THR A 236 -5.71 5.61 -12.62
N THR A 237 -6.24 5.54 -13.83
CA THR A 237 -7.10 6.59 -14.38
C THR A 237 -8.22 6.01 -15.22
N ILE A 238 -9.37 6.67 -15.19
CA ILE A 238 -10.51 6.35 -16.06
C ILE A 238 -10.38 7.04 -17.42
N HIS A 239 -10.92 6.43 -18.46
CA HIS A 239 -10.88 6.95 -19.83
C HIS A 239 -12.30 6.98 -20.40
N ASP A 240 -12.59 7.92 -21.29
CA ASP A 240 -13.95 8.06 -21.86
C ASP A 240 -14.46 6.80 -22.54
N ILE A 241 -13.56 6.03 -23.18
CA ILE A 241 -13.91 4.74 -23.79
C ILE A 241 -14.35 3.71 -22.74
N MET A 242 -13.77 3.74 -21.53
CA MET A 242 -14.17 2.88 -20.41
C MET A 242 -15.57 3.24 -19.93
N ASN A 243 -15.88 4.54 -19.81
CA ASN A 243 -17.20 5.00 -19.42
C ASN A 243 -18.27 4.59 -20.43
N LYS A 244 -17.98 4.76 -21.73
CA LYS A 244 -18.86 4.28 -22.80
C LYS A 244 -19.06 2.76 -22.72
N MET A 245 -17.99 1.98 -22.57
CA MET A 245 -18.10 0.53 -22.40
C MET A 245 -18.96 0.15 -21.18
N ILE A 246 -18.77 0.79 -20.02
CA ILE A 246 -19.55 0.49 -18.81
C ILE A 246 -21.05 0.80 -18.99
N LEU A 247 -21.38 1.84 -19.76
CA LEU A 247 -22.77 2.27 -19.99
C LEU A 247 -23.47 1.50 -21.11
N GLU A 248 -22.75 1.23 -22.20
CA GLU A 248 -23.32 0.74 -23.46
C GLU A 248 -23.19 -0.78 -23.63
N ILE A 249 -22.23 -1.40 -22.94
CA ILE A 249 -21.97 -2.85 -22.99
C ILE A 249 -22.48 -3.47 -21.67
N PRO A 250 -23.11 -4.66 -21.69
CA PRO A 250 -23.65 -5.31 -20.50
C PRO A 250 -22.55 -5.89 -19.57
N ILE A 251 -21.61 -5.06 -19.12
CA ILE A 251 -20.58 -5.40 -18.14
C ILE A 251 -21.25 -5.49 -16.77
N ARG A 252 -21.49 -6.72 -16.29
CA ARG A 252 -22.11 -6.97 -14.98
C ARG A 252 -21.12 -6.87 -13.81
N ASN A 253 -19.83 -6.84 -14.11
CA ASN A 253 -18.77 -6.81 -13.11
C ASN A 253 -18.71 -5.44 -12.42
N PRO A 254 -18.59 -5.38 -11.08
CA PRO A 254 -18.26 -4.13 -10.41
C PRO A 254 -16.91 -3.60 -10.90
N VAL A 255 -16.86 -2.31 -11.26
CA VAL A 255 -15.65 -1.64 -11.74
C VAL A 255 -15.27 -0.54 -10.75
N TYR A 256 -14.05 -0.57 -10.24
CA TYR A 256 -13.55 0.42 -9.27
C TYR A 256 -12.20 1.01 -9.68
N LEU A 257 -11.89 2.20 -9.16
CA LEU A 257 -10.57 2.81 -9.30
C LEU A 257 -9.75 2.62 -8.02
N MET A 258 -8.47 2.22 -8.12
CA MET A 258 -7.59 2.27 -6.96
C MET A 258 -7.31 3.72 -6.54
N LEU A 259 -7.11 3.92 -5.25
CA LEU A 259 -6.40 5.09 -4.72
C LEU A 259 -4.96 5.09 -5.27
N GLY A 260 -4.33 6.25 -5.41
CA GLY A 260 -2.96 6.33 -5.94
C GLY A 260 -1.91 5.75 -4.98
N ALA A 261 -0.64 6.05 -5.22
CA ALA A 261 0.47 5.23 -4.68
C ALA A 261 0.66 5.37 -3.16
N SER A 262 0.40 4.29 -2.41
CA SER A 262 0.78 4.20 -0.98
C SER A 262 2.25 3.82 -0.79
N PHE A 263 2.84 3.01 -1.69
CA PHE A 263 4.26 2.62 -1.66
C PHE A 263 5.21 3.59 -2.38
N GLY A 264 4.89 4.89 -2.41
CA GLY A 264 5.71 5.91 -3.08
C GLY A 264 5.69 5.87 -4.62
N SER A 265 6.30 6.87 -5.25
CA SER A 265 6.28 7.10 -6.70
C SER A 265 7.01 6.03 -7.54
N ALA A 266 7.80 5.16 -6.91
CA ALA A 266 8.47 4.03 -7.52
C ALA A 266 7.53 2.84 -7.83
N ALA A 267 6.33 2.78 -7.21
CA ALA A 267 5.39 1.66 -7.31
C ALA A 267 4.58 1.62 -8.64
N LYS A 268 5.30 1.52 -9.76
CA LYS A 268 4.72 1.63 -11.12
C LYS A 268 4.17 0.31 -11.67
N GLY A 269 4.53 -0.85 -11.14
CA GLY A 269 4.03 -2.16 -11.62
C GLY A 269 2.59 -2.45 -11.22
N THR A 270 1.80 -3.10 -12.08
CA THR A 270 0.46 -3.62 -11.72
C THR A 270 0.56 -4.65 -10.61
N GLY A 271 1.58 -5.49 -10.64
CA GLY A 271 1.81 -6.52 -9.61
C GLY A 271 1.97 -5.96 -8.19
N LEU A 272 2.78 -4.92 -8.01
CA LEU A 272 2.95 -4.26 -6.69
C LEU A 272 1.66 -3.60 -6.21
N LYS A 273 0.83 -3.09 -7.12
CA LYS A 273 -0.49 -2.54 -6.77
C LYS A 273 -1.50 -3.61 -6.39
N ALA A 274 -1.44 -4.78 -7.02
CA ALA A 274 -2.26 -5.91 -6.62
C ALA A 274 -1.87 -6.39 -5.21
N LEU A 275 -0.57 -6.38 -4.90
CA LEU A 275 -0.08 -6.64 -3.55
C LEU A 275 -0.56 -5.57 -2.55
N GLU A 276 -0.48 -4.29 -2.88
CA GLU A 276 -0.98 -3.19 -2.03
C GLU A 276 -2.47 -3.40 -1.68
N PHE A 277 -3.28 -3.75 -2.68
CA PHE A 277 -4.70 -4.07 -2.48
C PHE A 277 -4.90 -5.31 -1.60
N ALA A 278 -4.17 -6.41 -1.87
CA ALA A 278 -4.28 -7.63 -1.08
C ALA A 278 -3.84 -7.45 0.37
N LEU A 279 -2.74 -6.71 0.61
CA LEU A 279 -2.27 -6.40 1.96
C LEU A 279 -3.29 -5.61 2.77
N SER A 280 -4.00 -4.69 2.12
CA SER A 280 -5.09 -3.92 2.74
C SER A 280 -6.21 -4.86 3.20
N ILE A 281 -6.73 -5.72 2.33
CA ILE A 281 -7.98 -6.46 2.61
C ILE A 281 -7.78 -7.86 3.21
N CYS A 282 -6.56 -8.38 3.32
CA CYS A 282 -6.29 -9.76 3.75
C CYS A 282 -5.39 -9.86 4.99
N ASP A 283 -5.60 -10.88 5.84
CA ASP A 283 -4.69 -11.18 6.96
C ASP A 283 -3.33 -11.69 6.45
N THR A 284 -3.35 -12.59 5.47
CA THR A 284 -2.14 -13.15 4.82
C THR A 284 -2.24 -13.11 3.31
N VAL A 285 -1.08 -12.98 2.65
CA VAL A 285 -0.99 -12.91 1.19
C VAL A 285 0.04 -13.92 0.68
N ASP A 286 -0.38 -14.75 -0.28
CA ASP A 286 0.49 -15.65 -1.01
C ASP A 286 0.70 -15.09 -2.43
N MET A 287 1.94 -15.05 -2.91
CA MET A 287 2.28 -14.52 -4.23
C MET A 287 2.81 -15.62 -5.14
N TYR A 288 2.27 -15.65 -6.36
CA TYR A 288 2.60 -16.62 -7.41
C TYR A 288 2.88 -15.86 -8.71
N GLY A 289 3.85 -16.26 -9.52
CA GLY A 289 4.01 -15.68 -10.86
C GLY A 289 4.68 -14.31 -10.89
N PHE A 290 5.54 -14.06 -9.91
CA PHE A 290 6.31 -12.82 -9.80
C PHE A 290 7.81 -13.02 -10.02
N THR A 291 8.31 -14.27 -10.11
CA THR A 291 9.74 -14.51 -10.33
C THR A 291 10.14 -14.28 -11.78
N VAL A 292 11.42 -14.01 -12.03
CA VAL A 292 11.89 -13.80 -13.40
C VAL A 292 12.07 -15.19 -14.00
N ASP A 293 11.46 -15.39 -15.16
CA ASP A 293 11.59 -16.63 -15.94
C ASP A 293 13.08 -16.89 -16.24
N PRO A 294 13.64 -18.06 -15.88
CA PRO A 294 15.01 -18.44 -16.22
C PRO A 294 15.34 -18.34 -17.72
N GLY A 295 14.33 -18.42 -18.60
CA GLY A 295 14.46 -18.31 -20.05
C GLY A 295 14.35 -16.90 -20.63
N TYR A 296 14.01 -15.88 -19.84
CA TYR A 296 13.81 -14.52 -20.36
C TYR A 296 15.15 -13.77 -20.45
N LYS A 297 15.69 -13.65 -21.67
CA LYS A 297 16.94 -12.90 -21.97
C LYS A 297 16.88 -11.39 -21.70
N ASN A 298 15.69 -10.81 -21.51
CA ASN A 298 15.49 -9.36 -21.38
C ASN A 298 14.70 -9.01 -20.11
N GLY A 299 15.38 -8.92 -18.95
CA GLY A 299 14.77 -8.39 -17.74
C GLY A 299 15.73 -8.26 -16.55
N ARG A 300 15.51 -7.22 -15.73
CA ARG A 300 16.18 -6.96 -14.43
C ARG A 300 15.84 -8.07 -13.42
N GLY A 301 16.58 -9.17 -13.47
CA GLY A 301 16.38 -10.37 -12.66
C GLY A 301 16.71 -10.17 -11.19
N ILE A 302 17.72 -9.35 -10.91
CA ILE A 302 18.39 -9.29 -9.61
C ILE A 302 17.65 -8.31 -8.68
N SER A 303 17.38 -7.08 -9.13
CA SER A 303 16.57 -6.10 -8.39
C SER A 303 15.18 -6.63 -8.03
N ARG A 304 14.54 -7.38 -8.95
CA ARG A 304 13.23 -8.01 -8.71
C ARG A 304 13.29 -9.19 -7.75
N SER A 305 14.46 -9.77 -7.49
CA SER A 305 14.61 -10.89 -6.54
C SER A 305 14.70 -10.39 -5.10
N LEU A 306 15.09 -9.13 -4.90
CA LEU A 306 15.27 -8.52 -3.59
C LEU A 306 14.00 -7.92 -3.02
N GLU A 307 13.20 -7.26 -3.85
CA GLU A 307 11.83 -6.84 -3.50
C GLU A 307 11.01 -8.03 -2.96
N LYS A 308 11.31 -9.25 -3.44
CA LYS A 308 10.68 -10.50 -3.01
C LYS A 308 11.19 -11.00 -1.66
N VAL A 309 12.49 -10.96 -1.42
CA VAL A 309 13.06 -11.39 -0.12
C VAL A 309 12.52 -10.50 1.01
N ILE A 310 12.43 -9.19 0.77
CA ILE A 310 11.85 -8.22 1.70
C ILE A 310 10.40 -8.57 2.04
N LEU A 311 9.61 -8.93 1.03
CA LEU A 311 8.23 -9.38 1.21
C LEU A 311 8.11 -10.69 1.99
N HIS A 312 9.01 -11.63 1.71
CA HIS A 312 8.91 -12.99 2.23
C HIS A 312 9.06 -13.06 3.75
N CYS A 313 9.83 -12.12 4.31
CA CYS A 313 10.25 -12.15 5.71
C CYS A 313 9.42 -11.31 6.67
N ARG A 314 8.17 -11.02 6.30
CA ARG A 314 7.30 -10.14 7.06
C ARG A 314 5.90 -10.70 7.22
N LEU A 315 5.13 -10.91 6.15
CA LEU A 315 3.81 -11.58 6.18
C LEU A 315 3.34 -12.10 4.79
N VAL A 316 4.19 -12.02 3.75
CA VAL A 316 3.84 -12.46 2.40
C VAL A 316 4.56 -13.77 2.10
N LYS A 317 3.84 -14.85 1.77
CA LYS A 317 4.49 -16.06 1.31
C LYS A 317 4.71 -15.96 -0.20
N ILE A 318 5.96 -16.07 -0.63
CA ILE A 318 6.26 -16.11 -2.06
C ILE A 318 6.45 -17.56 -2.47
N HIS A 319 5.59 -17.99 -3.39
CA HIS A 319 5.66 -19.25 -4.08
C HIS A 319 6.39 -19.02 -5.41
N SER A 320 7.45 -19.79 -5.60
CA SER A 320 8.23 -19.80 -6.84
C SER A 320 8.62 -21.25 -7.13
N PRO A 321 8.66 -21.67 -8.40
CA PRO A 321 9.18 -22.99 -8.78
C PRO A 321 10.63 -23.21 -8.34
N MET A 322 11.40 -22.14 -8.11
CA MET A 322 12.77 -22.22 -7.58
C MET A 322 12.83 -22.73 -6.14
N ARG A 323 11.68 -22.87 -5.45
CA ARG A 323 11.63 -23.43 -4.10
C ARG A 323 11.13 -24.87 -4.18
N SER A 324 11.93 -25.78 -3.64
CA SER A 324 11.72 -27.22 -3.68
C SER A 324 10.43 -27.70 -3.01
N ASP A 325 9.97 -26.99 -1.97
CA ASP A 325 8.72 -27.30 -1.26
C ASP A 325 7.74 -26.08 -1.28
N PRO A 326 6.58 -26.21 -1.95
CA PRO A 326 5.52 -25.20 -1.95
C PRO A 326 4.76 -25.09 -0.62
N ASN A 327 4.79 -26.13 0.23
CA ASN A 327 4.12 -26.18 1.54
C ASN A 327 5.03 -25.81 2.70
N ARG A 328 6.27 -25.38 2.42
CA ARG A 328 7.25 -25.09 3.46
C ARG A 328 6.74 -24.03 4.45
N VAL A 329 7.10 -24.22 5.71
CA VAL A 329 6.91 -23.20 6.74
C VAL A 329 8.04 -22.17 6.62
N VAL A 330 7.67 -20.89 6.45
CA VAL A 330 8.64 -19.79 6.45
C VAL A 330 9.19 -19.63 7.86
N LYS A 331 10.51 -19.79 8.02
CA LYS A 331 11.17 -19.72 9.33
C LYS A 331 11.45 -18.27 9.72
N TRP A 332 11.42 -17.99 11.02
CA TRP A 332 11.84 -16.70 11.61
C TRP A 332 11.04 -15.48 11.14
N VAL A 333 9.78 -15.67 10.72
CA VAL A 333 8.88 -14.55 10.44
C VAL A 333 8.56 -13.85 11.76
N PRO A 334 8.76 -12.52 11.87
CA PRO A 334 8.40 -11.77 13.07
C PRO A 334 6.92 -11.94 13.40
N ASP A 335 6.59 -12.12 14.67
CA ASP A 335 5.20 -12.19 15.12
C ASP A 335 4.52 -10.80 15.10
N ARG A 336 3.21 -10.80 15.31
CA ARG A 336 2.39 -9.58 15.26
C ARG A 336 2.80 -8.54 16.32
N GLY A 337 3.20 -8.98 17.51
CA GLY A 337 3.66 -8.10 18.58
C GLY A 337 4.97 -7.42 18.21
N THR A 338 5.94 -8.20 17.70
CA THR A 338 7.21 -7.68 17.19
C THR A 338 7.01 -6.65 16.07
N ILE A 339 6.15 -6.95 15.09
CA ILE A 339 5.82 -6.00 14.01
C ILE A 339 5.14 -4.73 14.56
N ALA A 340 4.20 -4.86 15.50
CA ALA A 340 3.49 -3.72 16.05
C ALA A 340 4.41 -2.79 16.85
N ALA A 341 5.30 -3.34 17.69
CA ALA A 341 6.29 -2.57 18.44
C ALA A 341 7.27 -1.87 17.50
N ALA A 342 7.84 -2.60 16.54
CA ALA A 342 8.78 -2.04 15.59
C ALA A 342 8.14 -1.01 14.65
N ARG A 343 6.84 -1.14 14.32
CA ARG A 343 6.08 -0.10 13.61
C ARG A 343 6.01 1.19 14.42
N ILE A 344 5.64 1.13 15.71
CA ILE A 344 5.54 2.32 16.57
C ILE A 344 6.90 3.01 16.69
N ALA A 345 7.96 2.25 16.94
CA ALA A 345 9.32 2.76 17.00
C ALA A 345 9.77 3.38 15.66
N SER A 346 9.45 2.73 14.54
CA SER A 346 9.73 3.25 13.19
C SER A 346 9.00 4.56 12.93
N GLU A 347 7.73 4.68 13.31
CA GLU A 347 6.95 5.92 13.16
C GLU A 347 7.55 7.07 13.97
N LYS A 348 8.00 6.81 15.21
CA LYS A 348 8.74 7.77 16.04
C LYS A 348 10.03 8.23 15.35
N LEU A 349 10.85 7.29 14.92
CA LEU A 349 12.13 7.56 14.26
C LEU A 349 11.96 8.35 12.95
N LEU A 350 10.99 7.96 12.13
CA LEU A 350 10.66 8.61 10.85
C LEU A 350 9.86 9.90 11.02
N ARG A 351 9.49 10.27 12.25
CA ARG A 351 8.69 11.46 12.58
C ARG A 351 7.36 11.53 11.81
N ARG A 352 6.71 10.39 11.62
CA ARG A 352 5.41 10.30 10.94
C ARG A 352 4.31 10.98 11.74
N VAL A 353 3.23 11.37 11.07
CA VAL A 353 2.04 11.87 11.76
C VAL A 353 1.50 10.77 12.69
N GLY A 354 1.23 11.13 13.95
CA GLY A 354 0.81 10.16 14.96
C GLY A 354 1.94 9.32 15.56
N ALA A 355 3.20 9.63 15.23
CA ALA A 355 4.37 8.98 15.79
C ALA A 355 4.27 8.80 17.32
N GLY A 356 4.44 7.55 17.76
CA GLY A 356 4.42 7.19 19.19
C GLY A 356 3.05 7.19 19.84
N SER A 357 1.98 7.51 19.10
CA SER A 357 0.61 7.36 19.57
C SER A 357 0.20 5.89 19.59
N GLY A 358 -0.21 5.40 20.76
CA GLY A 358 -0.98 4.15 20.86
C GLY A 358 -2.39 4.27 20.29
N ASP A 359 -2.89 5.51 20.10
CA ASP A 359 -4.16 5.79 19.45
C ASP A 359 -4.02 5.71 17.92
N ILE A 360 -4.86 4.86 17.34
CA ILE A 360 -5.00 4.60 15.90
C ILE A 360 -5.39 5.87 15.14
N LEU A 361 -6.15 6.79 15.75
CA LEU A 361 -6.48 8.07 15.12
C LEU A 361 -5.33 9.07 15.13
N GLY A 362 -4.25 8.82 15.88
CA GLY A 362 -3.08 9.68 15.89
C GLY A 362 -2.45 9.87 14.51
N ALA A 363 -2.57 8.86 13.62
CA ALA A 363 -2.05 8.92 12.26
C ALA A 363 -2.93 9.74 11.29
N CYS A 364 -4.11 10.19 11.72
CA CYS A 364 -5.04 10.97 10.90
C CYS A 364 -4.63 12.44 10.82
N SER A 365 -4.09 12.87 9.68
CA SER A 365 -3.83 14.29 9.39
C SER A 365 -5.09 15.06 9.05
N ILE A 366 -6.09 14.39 8.48
CA ILE A 366 -7.38 14.97 8.11
C ILE A 366 -8.46 14.10 8.74
N ILE A 367 -9.34 14.70 9.55
CA ILE A 367 -10.49 14.03 10.13
C ILE A 367 -11.77 14.69 9.61
N LYS A 368 -12.65 13.88 9.03
CA LYS A 368 -13.97 14.32 8.53
C LYS A 368 -15.08 13.44 9.08
N LYS A 369 -16.25 14.03 9.27
CA LYS A 369 -17.45 13.29 9.67
C LYS A 369 -18.10 12.66 8.44
N GLN A 370 -18.55 11.42 8.57
CA GLN A 370 -19.30 10.71 7.54
C GLN A 370 -20.64 11.41 7.27
N VAL A 371 -21.05 11.50 6.00
CA VAL A 371 -22.35 12.09 5.64
C VAL A 371 -23.48 11.17 6.12
N LYS A 372 -24.55 11.73 6.72
CA LYS A 372 -25.73 10.95 7.14
C LYS A 372 -26.45 10.39 5.91
N GLY A 373 -26.44 9.08 5.73
CA GLY A 373 -27.29 8.40 4.74
C GLY A 373 -26.65 7.16 4.13
N LYS A 374 -27.30 6.00 4.34
CA LYS A 374 -27.06 4.70 3.68
C LYS A 374 -25.70 4.03 3.95
N ARG A 375 -25.60 3.32 5.08
CA ARG A 375 -24.81 2.08 5.13
C ARG A 375 -25.76 0.89 5.10
N THR A 376 -25.63 0.04 4.09
CA THR A 376 -26.21 -1.30 4.07
C THR A 376 -25.54 -2.14 5.15
N GLY A 377 -26.33 -2.82 5.98
CA GLY A 377 -25.83 -3.66 7.05
C GLY A 377 -25.04 -4.84 6.48
N VAL A 378 -23.76 -4.94 6.82
CA VAL A 378 -22.92 -6.09 6.43
C VAL A 378 -23.13 -7.20 7.47
N SER A 379 -24.06 -8.12 7.21
CA SER A 379 -24.21 -9.34 8.03
C SER A 379 -23.15 -10.38 7.64
N GLY A 380 -22.52 -11.05 8.63
CA GLY A 380 -21.63 -12.20 8.39
C GLY A 380 -20.15 -12.04 8.75
N LEU A 381 -19.80 -11.09 9.61
CA LEU A 381 -18.39 -10.83 9.97
C LEU A 381 -17.86 -11.82 11.03
N ARG A 382 -16.64 -12.36 10.78
CA ARG A 382 -15.88 -13.26 11.68
C ARG A 382 -15.65 -12.61 13.07
N LYS A 383 -15.52 -13.43 14.11
CA LYS A 383 -15.28 -13.00 15.51
C LYS A 383 -14.08 -12.04 15.70
N ALA A 384 -12.98 -12.22 14.95
CA ALA A 384 -11.83 -11.30 14.97
C ALA A 384 -12.17 -9.90 14.40
N VAL A 385 -13.10 -9.85 13.44
CA VAL A 385 -13.65 -8.60 12.96
C VAL A 385 -14.51 -8.00 14.08
N MET A 386 -15.37 -8.76 14.75
CA MET A 386 -16.18 -8.27 15.88
C MET A 386 -15.40 -7.64 17.06
N GLU A 387 -14.13 -7.99 17.28
CA GLU A 387 -13.32 -7.35 18.34
C GLU A 387 -12.63 -6.06 17.87
N HIS A 388 -12.16 -5.98 16.62
CA HIS A 388 -11.83 -4.69 15.98
C HIS A 388 -13.03 -3.72 15.99
N GLN A 389 -14.24 -4.31 16.02
CA GLN A 389 -15.54 -3.90 16.57
C GLN A 389 -15.72 -2.59 17.31
N LYS A 390 -15.08 -2.56 18.47
CA LYS A 390 -15.72 -2.04 19.68
C LYS A 390 -15.21 -0.65 20.07
N TYR A 391 -14.24 -0.10 19.34
CA TYR A 391 -13.73 1.26 19.60
C TYR A 391 -13.20 1.99 18.35
N VAL A 392 -12.77 1.25 17.31
CA VAL A 392 -12.18 1.77 16.06
C VAL A 392 -13.19 1.77 14.88
N LYS A 393 -14.31 1.04 15.02
CA LYS A 393 -14.91 0.35 13.86
C LYS A 393 -16.01 1.03 13.07
N ARG A 394 -15.99 2.36 13.00
CA ARG A 394 -16.64 3.06 11.88
C ARG A 394 -15.71 4.03 11.17
N THR A 395 -14.47 4.18 11.61
CA THR A 395 -13.51 5.06 10.96
C THR A 395 -13.00 4.41 9.68
N THR A 396 -13.16 5.08 8.54
CA THR A 396 -12.48 4.68 7.31
C THR A 396 -11.15 5.43 7.23
N MET A 397 -10.06 4.73 6.89
CA MET A 397 -8.73 5.34 6.75
C MET A 397 -8.23 5.24 5.32
N TYR A 398 -7.73 6.35 4.78
CA TYR A 398 -7.17 6.45 3.44
C TYR A 398 -5.75 7.02 3.53
N PRO A 399 -4.73 6.38 2.92
CA PRO A 399 -3.40 6.95 2.83
C PRO A 399 -3.42 8.21 1.96
N LEU A 400 -2.78 9.28 2.44
CA LEU A 400 -2.63 10.50 1.66
C LEU A 400 -1.46 10.39 0.70
N GLU A 401 -1.72 10.57 -0.59
CA GLU A 401 -0.70 10.59 -1.63
C GLU A 401 0.26 11.78 -1.45
N HIS A 402 1.56 11.52 -1.57
CA HIS A 402 2.62 12.54 -1.51
C HIS A 402 2.62 13.40 -0.22
N ASN A 403 2.08 12.89 0.89
CA ASN A 403 2.13 13.59 2.17
C ASN A 403 3.51 13.41 2.86
N PRO A 404 4.26 14.49 3.16
CA PRO A 404 5.61 14.38 3.74
C PRO A 404 5.66 13.65 5.10
N GLY A 405 4.56 13.64 5.86
CA GLY A 405 4.46 12.95 7.15
C GLY A 405 3.76 11.60 7.08
N HIS A 406 3.47 11.09 5.87
CA HIS A 406 2.68 9.88 5.64
C HIS A 406 1.35 9.89 6.39
N GLY A 407 0.67 11.04 6.41
CA GLY A 407 -0.63 11.19 7.06
C GLY A 407 -1.75 10.36 6.45
N LEU A 408 -2.79 10.13 7.24
CA LEU A 408 -4.04 9.52 6.79
C LEU A 408 -5.17 10.56 6.70
N LEU A 409 -6.09 10.35 5.77
CA LEU A 409 -7.44 10.91 5.85
C LEU A 409 -8.34 9.88 6.53
N CYS A 410 -9.03 10.32 7.56
CA CYS A 410 -9.91 9.50 8.36
C CYS A 410 -11.33 10.04 8.30
N THR A 411 -12.29 9.20 7.93
CA THR A 411 -13.71 9.55 8.02
C THR A 411 -14.34 8.82 9.21
N VAL A 412 -14.82 9.59 10.18
CA VAL A 412 -15.39 9.06 11.44
C VAL A 412 -16.92 9.10 11.38
N PRO A 413 -17.62 8.17 12.05
CA PRO A 413 -19.08 8.20 12.12
C PRO A 413 -19.60 9.50 12.73
N ASN A 414 -20.80 9.91 12.31
CA ASN A 414 -21.57 10.88 13.08
C ASN A 414 -22.04 10.22 14.38
N SER A 415 -21.60 10.77 15.51
CA SER A 415 -22.11 10.49 16.86
C SER A 415 -23.60 10.78 16.96
#